data_AF-A0A8J5NE50-F1
#
_entry.id   AF-A0A8J5NE50-F1
#
_cell.length_a   1.000
_cell.length_b   1.000
_cell.length_c   1.000
_cell.angle_alpha   90.00
_cell.angle_beta   90.00
_cell.angle_gamma   90.00
#
_symmetry.space_group_name_H-M   'P 1'
#
loop_
_entity.id
_entity.type
_entity.pdbx_description
1 polymer ?
#
loop_
_entity_poly.entity_id
_entity_poly.type
_entity_poly.pdbx_seq_one_letter_code
_entity_poly.pdbx_strand_id
1 'polypeptide(L)'
;MGVRSPSPATSQTVRQEVNGHSSPAPSLYHGQSRRSSLTSLSESTEVISSHPKFVKDISKYWYKPAITRDEAITMLKDKAPGTFVVRDSNSFPGAFGLALKVSTPPPNVTTKSSDPASELVRHFLIEPTSRGVRLKGCANEPVFGSLSALVYQHSITALALPCRLMLPEKDPAGVPDTVDSGASTSSGSSSTTQLLQQGAACNVMYLHTADTESLTGPQAVKRAVSLMLASKITPTVVHFKVSAQGITLTDNERKLFFRRHYPVNTISHCGLDPDDRRWTHKNEDGTPLGSLRVFGFVAKKGASRTENQCHILAELEPEQPATAICNFVTKVMMTSVSRPNLV
;
A
#
# COMPACT_ATOMS: atom_id res chain seq x y z
N MET A 1 9.73 -67.75 69.11
CA MET A 1 8.28 -67.66 68.80
C MET A 1 7.83 -66.29 69.30
N GLY A 2 7.57 -65.30 68.44
CA GLY A 2 6.30 -65.11 67.74
C GLY A 2 5.84 -63.66 67.96
N VAL A 3 6.51 -62.68 67.34
CA VAL A 3 6.01 -61.72 66.32
C VAL A 3 4.62 -61.05 66.54
N ARG A 4 4.70 -59.70 66.54
CA ARG A 4 3.89 -58.69 65.81
C ARG A 4 2.50 -58.26 66.34
N SER A 5 2.46 -56.98 66.75
CA SER A 5 1.62 -55.81 66.34
C SER A 5 0.36 -56.08 65.48
N PRO A 6 -0.73 -55.26 65.49
CA PRO A 6 -0.67 -53.78 65.26
C PRO A 6 -1.87 -52.86 65.71
N SER A 7 -1.63 -51.52 65.68
CA SER A 7 -2.57 -50.37 65.41
C SER A 7 -3.79 -50.08 66.35
N PRO A 8 -4.61 -49.01 66.15
CA PRO A 8 -4.38 -47.59 66.54
C PRO A 8 -5.59 -46.86 67.24
N ALA A 9 -5.45 -45.53 67.51
CA ALA A 9 -6.46 -44.51 67.92
C ALA A 9 -6.97 -44.57 69.39
N THR A 10 -7.22 -43.49 70.18
CA THR A 10 -8.02 -42.27 69.92
C THR A 10 -7.84 -41.20 71.06
N SER A 11 -7.79 -39.92 70.67
CA SER A 11 -8.22 -38.62 71.28
C SER A 11 -8.32 -38.31 72.80
N GLN A 12 -7.78 -37.13 73.20
CA GLN A 12 -8.46 -35.87 73.69
C GLN A 12 -7.57 -35.01 74.63
N THR A 13 -7.14 -33.80 74.21
CA THR A 13 -7.53 -32.41 74.68
C THR A 13 -6.92 -32.01 76.06
N VAL A 14 -6.25 -30.86 76.32
CA VAL A 14 -6.60 -29.41 76.19
C VAL A 14 -5.37 -28.49 76.42
N ARG A 15 -5.19 -27.49 75.52
CA ARG A 15 -4.72 -26.06 75.60
C ARG A 15 -3.63 -25.59 76.60
N GLN A 16 -2.71 -24.70 76.16
CA GLN A 16 -2.85 -23.21 76.11
C GLN A 16 -1.66 -22.49 75.41
N GLU A 17 -2.01 -21.60 74.45
CA GLU A 17 -1.45 -20.30 73.93
C GLU A 17 0.08 -20.01 73.97
N VAL A 18 0.74 -19.33 72.99
CA VAL A 18 0.45 -18.03 72.34
C VAL A 18 1.14 -17.94 70.93
N ASN A 19 0.44 -17.29 69.98
CA ASN A 19 0.71 -17.01 68.54
C ASN A 19 2.04 -16.28 68.19
N GLY A 20 2.56 -16.25 66.95
CA GLY A 20 2.09 -16.70 65.63
C GLY A 20 3.07 -16.29 64.50
N HIS A 21 3.10 -17.09 63.43
CA HIS A 21 4.03 -17.09 62.29
C HIS A 21 3.54 -16.28 61.07
N SER A 22 4.49 -15.89 60.21
CA SER A 22 4.49 -15.90 58.72
C SER A 22 3.48 -15.06 57.88
N SER A 23 4.02 -14.54 56.77
CA SER A 23 3.47 -13.70 55.69
C SER A 23 2.15 -14.14 55.05
N PRO A 24 1.41 -13.22 54.39
CA PRO A 24 1.21 -13.32 52.92
C PRO A 24 1.01 -11.96 52.17
N ALA A 25 1.07 -11.99 50.83
CA ALA A 25 0.71 -10.88 49.90
C ALA A 25 -0.81 -10.55 49.91
N PRO A 26 -1.28 -9.36 49.46
CA PRO A 26 -1.74 -9.18 48.06
C PRO A 26 -1.74 -7.73 47.48
N SER A 27 -2.31 -7.65 46.26
CA SER A 27 -2.51 -6.57 45.26
C SER A 27 -3.27 -5.26 45.60
N LEU A 28 -2.95 -4.22 44.81
CA LEU A 28 -3.81 -3.19 44.13
C LEU A 28 -4.18 -1.80 44.76
N TYR A 29 -3.98 -0.78 43.91
CA TYR A 29 -4.65 0.54 43.72
C TYR A 29 -4.13 1.86 44.32
N HIS A 30 -4.01 2.86 43.40
CA HIS A 30 -3.92 4.34 43.52
C HIS A 30 -2.64 4.94 44.13
N GLY A 31 -1.92 5.90 43.56
CA GLY A 31 -2.11 6.80 42.41
C GLY A 31 -1.50 8.16 42.78
N GLN A 32 -0.52 8.66 42.01
CA GLN A 32 -0.23 10.10 41.84
C GLN A 32 0.82 10.34 40.75
N SER A 33 0.35 10.78 39.58
CA SER A 33 1.14 11.47 38.56
C SER A 33 1.52 12.86 39.04
N ARG A 34 2.79 13.28 38.86
CA ARG A 34 3.16 14.63 38.35
C ARG A 34 4.60 14.65 37.77
N ARG A 35 4.64 14.88 36.45
CA ARG A 35 5.46 15.89 35.75
C ARG A 35 6.96 15.60 35.54
N SER A 36 7.27 14.96 34.42
CA SER A 36 8.56 15.08 33.72
C SER A 36 8.39 15.92 32.46
N SER A 37 9.15 17.01 32.37
CA SER A 37 9.33 17.80 31.14
C SER A 37 10.66 18.54 31.19
N LEU A 38 11.21 18.78 29.99
CA LEU A 38 12.34 19.63 29.60
C LEU A 38 13.67 18.87 29.52
N THR A 39 14.13 18.37 28.36
CA THR A 39 14.45 18.98 27.03
C THR A 39 15.96 18.78 26.80
N SER A 40 16.33 18.03 25.77
CA SER A 40 17.55 18.28 25.01
C SER A 40 17.24 18.09 23.54
N LEU A 41 17.24 19.22 22.82
CA LEU A 41 17.08 19.32 21.38
C LEU A 41 18.20 18.54 20.66
N SER A 42 17.81 17.63 19.78
CA SER A 42 18.51 17.41 18.53
C SER A 42 17.48 17.47 17.41
N GLU A 43 17.54 18.54 16.64
CA GLU A 43 16.72 18.81 15.47
C GLU A 43 17.00 17.78 14.37
N SER A 44 16.34 16.62 14.46
CA SER A 44 16.29 15.65 13.37
C SER A 44 15.18 16.05 12.41
N THR A 45 15.45 17.00 11.50
CA THR A 45 14.60 17.15 10.31
C THR A 45 14.72 15.85 9.52
N GLU A 46 13.72 14.98 9.65
CA GLU A 46 13.65 13.68 8.99
C GLU A 46 13.79 13.86 7.46
N VAL A 47 14.92 13.41 6.91
CA VAL A 47 15.10 13.33 5.46
C VAL A 47 14.53 11.99 5.01
N ILE A 48 13.42 12.02 4.29
CA ILE A 48 12.82 10.82 3.72
C ILE A 48 13.68 10.40 2.52
N SER A 49 14.55 9.40 2.72
CA SER A 49 15.56 8.96 1.73
C SER A 49 15.10 7.82 0.82
N SER A 50 13.82 7.42 0.88
CA SER A 50 13.29 6.40 -0.02
C SER A 50 13.31 6.91 -1.46
N HIS A 51 14.00 6.19 -2.35
CA HIS A 51 14.01 6.43 -3.78
C HIS A 51 13.00 5.49 -4.46
N PRO A 52 11.73 5.89 -4.63
CA PRO A 52 10.71 5.07 -5.25
C PRO A 52 11.03 4.89 -6.74
N LYS A 53 11.67 3.76 -7.09
CA LYS A 53 12.08 3.42 -8.46
C LYS A 53 10.93 3.59 -9.46
N PHE A 54 9.74 3.12 -9.08
CA PHE A 54 8.50 3.25 -9.86
C PHE A 54 8.18 4.70 -10.28
N VAL A 55 8.29 5.68 -9.37
CA VAL A 55 7.95 7.09 -9.69
C VAL A 55 8.96 7.70 -10.65
N LYS A 56 10.23 7.30 -10.53
CA LYS A 56 11.28 7.70 -11.47
C LYS A 56 11.01 7.14 -12.87
N ASP A 57 10.55 5.91 -12.97
CA ASP A 57 10.28 5.22 -14.25
C ASP A 57 9.11 5.86 -15.03
N ILE A 58 8.14 6.44 -14.32
CA ILE A 58 6.99 7.15 -14.92
C ILE A 58 7.18 8.68 -15.05
N SER A 59 8.37 9.18 -14.73
CA SER A 59 8.66 10.63 -14.70
C SER A 59 8.37 11.36 -16.01
N LYS A 60 8.53 10.70 -17.15
CA LYS A 60 8.19 11.25 -18.48
C LYS A 60 6.74 11.71 -18.64
N TYR A 61 5.82 11.23 -17.80
CA TYR A 61 4.40 11.58 -17.85
C TYR A 61 4.07 12.80 -17.00
N TRP A 62 4.77 13.03 -15.89
CA TRP A 62 4.46 14.12 -14.97
C TRP A 62 5.55 15.19 -14.88
N TYR A 63 6.75 14.94 -15.41
CA TYR A 63 7.86 15.89 -15.48
C TYR A 63 8.06 16.36 -16.92
N LYS A 64 7.74 17.62 -17.18
CA LYS A 64 7.85 18.29 -18.47
C LYS A 64 8.70 19.56 -18.28
N PRO A 65 10.04 19.47 -18.33
CA PRO A 65 10.91 20.59 -17.95
C PRO A 65 10.70 21.85 -18.79
N ALA A 66 10.38 21.70 -20.08
CA ALA A 66 10.31 22.80 -21.04
C ALA A 66 8.96 23.54 -21.11
N ILE A 67 7.88 23.03 -20.50
CA ILE A 67 6.57 23.69 -20.61
C ILE A 67 6.52 24.96 -19.76
N THR A 68 5.75 25.93 -20.19
CA THR A 68 5.49 27.18 -19.49
C THR A 68 4.42 27.03 -18.41
N ARG A 69 4.23 28.09 -17.61
CA ARG A 69 3.16 28.16 -16.63
C ARG A 69 1.78 28.03 -17.28
N ASP A 70 1.56 28.74 -18.38
CA ASP A 70 0.25 28.84 -19.03
C ASP A 70 -0.08 27.55 -19.80
N GLU A 71 0.92 26.89 -20.38
CA GLU A 71 0.75 25.55 -20.94
C GLU A 71 0.37 24.53 -19.86
N ALA A 72 0.97 24.60 -18.67
CA ALA A 72 0.59 23.75 -17.54
C ALA A 72 -0.86 23.98 -17.08
N ILE A 73 -1.33 25.24 -17.08
CA ILE A 73 -2.75 25.56 -16.82
C ILE A 73 -3.65 24.93 -17.88
N THR A 74 -3.30 25.13 -19.15
CA THR A 74 -4.08 24.61 -20.29
C THR A 74 -4.18 23.08 -20.26
N MET A 75 -3.10 22.39 -19.90
CA MET A 75 -3.08 20.92 -19.76
C MET A 75 -3.99 20.41 -18.63
N LEU A 76 -4.16 21.19 -17.55
CA LEU A 76 -4.80 20.74 -16.31
C LEU A 76 -6.22 21.27 -16.10
N LYS A 77 -6.60 22.39 -16.72
CA LYS A 77 -7.88 23.08 -16.44
C LYS A 77 -9.11 22.19 -16.64
N ASP A 78 -9.08 21.28 -17.61
CA ASP A 78 -10.19 20.36 -17.90
C ASP A 78 -9.97 18.94 -17.34
N LYS A 79 -8.96 18.77 -16.48
CA LYS A 79 -8.63 17.48 -15.85
C LYS A 79 -9.26 17.36 -14.47
N ALA A 80 -9.24 16.15 -13.93
CA ALA A 80 -9.73 15.87 -12.59
C ALA A 80 -8.82 16.47 -11.50
N PRO A 81 -9.37 16.87 -10.33
CA PRO A 81 -8.57 17.28 -9.18
C PRO A 81 -7.54 16.22 -8.77
N GLY A 82 -6.34 16.66 -8.38
CA GLY A 82 -5.20 15.79 -8.11
C GLY A 82 -4.28 15.58 -9.32
N THR A 83 -4.75 15.85 -10.54
CA THR A 83 -3.89 15.83 -11.75
C THR A 83 -2.84 16.93 -11.65
N PHE A 84 -1.60 16.61 -11.98
CA PHE A 84 -0.48 17.54 -11.81
C PHE A 84 0.57 17.42 -12.92
N VAL A 85 1.40 18.46 -13.03
CA VAL A 85 2.61 18.45 -13.83
C VAL A 85 3.70 19.24 -13.12
N VAL A 86 4.94 18.76 -13.23
CA VAL A 86 6.14 19.42 -12.74
C VAL A 86 6.96 19.90 -13.93
N ARG A 87 7.47 21.12 -13.85
CA ARG A 87 8.29 21.77 -14.87
C ARG A 87 9.48 22.50 -14.25
N ASP A 88 10.43 22.92 -15.06
CA ASP A 88 11.49 23.81 -14.58
C ASP A 88 10.88 25.19 -14.29
N SER A 89 11.39 25.86 -13.26
CA SER A 89 10.91 27.17 -12.85
C SER A 89 11.54 28.27 -13.71
N ASN A 90 10.70 29.04 -14.39
CA ASN A 90 11.15 30.19 -15.20
C ASN A 90 11.58 31.37 -14.33
N SER A 91 11.03 31.49 -13.11
CA SER A 91 11.26 32.63 -12.22
C SER A 91 12.35 32.38 -11.18
N PHE A 92 12.71 31.12 -10.93
CA PHE A 92 13.72 30.73 -9.95
C PHE A 92 14.66 29.68 -10.57
N PRO A 93 15.85 30.08 -11.05
CA PRO A 93 16.80 29.16 -11.66
C PRO A 93 17.13 27.97 -10.75
N GLY A 94 17.06 26.75 -11.29
CA GLY A 94 17.34 25.50 -10.57
C GLY A 94 16.21 25.01 -9.65
N ALA A 95 15.09 25.72 -9.56
CA ALA A 95 13.89 25.27 -8.86
C ALA A 95 12.86 24.67 -9.82
N PHE A 96 11.85 23.99 -9.28
CA PHE A 96 10.78 23.36 -10.06
C PHE A 96 9.42 24.00 -9.75
N GLY A 97 8.60 24.17 -10.78
CA GLY A 97 7.19 24.55 -10.63
C GLY A 97 6.30 23.31 -10.63
N LEU A 98 5.50 23.13 -9.58
CA LEU A 98 4.43 22.13 -9.52
C LEU A 98 3.08 22.80 -9.79
N ALA A 99 2.40 22.41 -10.86
CA ALA A 99 1.03 22.79 -11.14
C ALA A 99 0.08 21.63 -10.78
N LEU A 100 -0.99 21.92 -10.04
CA LEU A 100 -1.93 20.94 -9.49
C LEU A 100 -3.37 21.41 -9.68
N LYS A 101 -4.20 20.57 -10.32
CA LYS A 101 -5.64 20.81 -10.39
C LYS A 101 -6.30 20.53 -9.03
N VAL A 102 -7.12 21.47 -8.55
CA VAL A 102 -7.89 21.33 -7.30
C VAL A 102 -9.40 21.40 -7.55
N SER A 103 -10.20 20.93 -6.59
CA SER A 103 -11.66 20.89 -6.68
C SER A 103 -12.34 22.19 -6.28
N THR A 104 -11.68 23.00 -5.44
CA THR A 104 -12.26 24.23 -4.88
C THR A 104 -11.33 25.41 -5.07
N PRO A 105 -11.85 26.58 -5.50
CA PRO A 105 -11.06 27.79 -5.57
C PRO A 105 -10.64 28.24 -4.15
N PRO A 106 -9.53 28.99 -4.01
CA PRO A 106 -9.09 29.49 -2.71
C PRO A 106 -10.13 30.47 -2.12
N PRO A 107 -10.30 30.52 -0.80
CA PRO A 107 -11.31 31.36 -0.14
C PRO A 107 -11.17 32.87 -0.37
N ASN A 108 -10.05 33.34 -0.96
CA ASN A 108 -9.74 34.77 -1.11
C ASN A 108 -9.66 35.25 -2.58
N VAL A 109 -10.08 34.45 -3.57
CA VAL A 109 -10.03 34.87 -4.98
C VAL A 109 -11.35 35.56 -5.35
N THR A 110 -11.32 36.88 -5.50
CA THR A 110 -12.34 37.61 -6.24
C THR A 110 -12.18 37.24 -7.71
N THR A 111 -13.15 36.51 -8.27
CA THR A 111 -13.22 36.08 -9.68
C THR A 111 -13.03 37.27 -10.61
N LYS A 112 -11.80 37.46 -11.11
CA LYS A 112 -11.45 38.51 -12.09
C LYS A 112 -10.99 37.91 -13.42
N SER A 113 -10.93 36.59 -13.55
CA SER A 113 -10.54 35.91 -14.79
C SER A 113 -11.75 35.38 -15.55
N SER A 114 -11.64 35.39 -16.88
CA SER A 114 -12.70 34.94 -17.80
C SER A 114 -12.89 33.41 -17.81
N ASP A 115 -12.01 32.63 -17.18
CA ASP A 115 -12.04 31.15 -17.21
C ASP A 115 -11.93 30.56 -15.77
N PRO A 116 -13.06 30.23 -15.13
CA PRO A 116 -13.10 29.65 -13.79
C PRO A 116 -12.31 28.33 -13.66
N ALA A 117 -12.16 27.56 -14.75
CA ALA A 117 -11.45 26.29 -14.72
C ALA A 117 -9.94 26.47 -14.55
N SER A 118 -9.41 27.59 -15.04
CA SER A 118 -8.00 28.00 -14.92
C SER A 118 -7.65 28.44 -13.48
N GLU A 119 -8.59 29.04 -12.75
CA GLU A 119 -8.40 29.43 -11.34
C GLU A 119 -8.24 28.22 -10.38
N LEU A 120 -8.68 27.04 -10.83
CA LEU A 120 -8.54 25.78 -10.12
C LEU A 120 -7.18 25.10 -10.33
N VAL A 121 -6.23 25.74 -11.02
CA VAL A 121 -4.86 25.23 -11.16
C VAL A 121 -3.92 25.96 -10.20
N ARG A 122 -3.57 25.28 -9.10
CA ARG A 122 -2.67 25.80 -8.08
C ARG A 122 -1.22 25.58 -8.49
N HIS A 123 -0.39 26.55 -8.16
CA HIS A 123 1.04 26.52 -8.45
C HIS A 123 1.83 26.55 -7.15
N PHE A 124 2.79 25.65 -7.04
CA PHE A 124 3.70 25.54 -5.92
C PHE A 124 5.13 25.57 -6.43
N LEU A 125 6.03 26.08 -5.62
CA LEU A 125 7.45 26.16 -5.95
C LEU A 125 8.20 25.13 -5.11
N ILE A 126 8.94 24.25 -5.77
CA ILE A 126 9.82 23.26 -5.15
C ILE A 126 11.24 23.80 -5.27
N GLU A 127 11.87 24.07 -4.14
CA GLU A 127 13.23 24.60 -4.10
C GLU A 127 14.25 23.51 -3.84
N PRO A 128 15.42 23.56 -4.51
CA PRO A 128 16.55 22.73 -4.15
C PRO A 128 17.09 23.13 -2.78
N THR A 129 17.60 22.15 -2.06
CA THR A 129 18.25 22.29 -0.76
C THR A 129 19.56 21.50 -0.79
N SER A 130 20.43 21.71 0.19
CA SER A 130 21.65 20.91 0.32
C SER A 130 21.42 19.40 0.50
N ARG A 131 20.20 18.98 0.89
CA ARG A 131 19.85 17.56 1.16
C ARG A 131 18.75 17.01 0.24
N GLY A 132 18.40 17.71 -0.83
CA GLY A 132 17.33 17.31 -1.76
C GLY A 132 16.41 18.47 -2.10
N VAL A 133 15.09 18.31 -1.98
CA VAL A 133 14.09 19.33 -2.37
C VAL A 133 13.00 19.51 -1.30
N ARG A 134 12.30 20.66 -1.31
CA ARG A 134 11.14 20.93 -0.45
C ARG A 134 10.16 21.92 -1.11
N LEU A 135 8.90 21.98 -0.68
CA LEU A 135 8.01 23.07 -1.07
C LEU A 135 8.33 24.37 -0.33
N LYS A 136 8.43 25.47 -1.09
CA LYS A 136 8.68 26.82 -0.57
C LYS A 136 7.44 27.36 0.14
N GLY A 137 7.64 27.99 1.29
CA GLY A 137 6.57 28.63 2.06
C GLY A 137 5.75 27.65 2.93
N CYS A 138 6.11 26.37 2.93
CA CYS A 138 5.46 25.33 3.71
C CYS A 138 6.42 24.85 4.82
N ALA A 139 6.43 25.56 5.95
CA ALA A 139 7.38 25.29 7.06
C ALA A 139 7.22 23.90 7.71
N ASN A 140 6.02 23.32 7.63
CA ASN A 140 5.72 21.99 8.17
C ASN A 140 6.14 20.84 7.25
N GLU A 141 6.75 21.15 6.09
CA GLU A 141 7.09 20.14 5.10
C GLU A 141 8.53 19.64 5.24
N PRO A 142 8.75 18.32 5.24
CA PRO A 142 10.09 17.77 5.37
C PRO A 142 10.94 18.01 4.11
N VAL A 143 12.24 17.79 4.22
CA VAL A 143 13.14 17.76 3.06
C VAL A 143 13.09 16.37 2.46
N PHE A 144 12.76 16.30 1.17
CA PHE A 144 12.75 15.05 0.41
C PHE A 144 14.09 14.84 -0.29
N GLY A 145 14.62 13.62 -0.26
CA GLY A 145 15.93 13.32 -0.86
C GLY A 145 15.99 13.54 -2.39
N SER A 146 14.85 13.60 -3.08
CA SER A 146 14.77 13.89 -4.52
C SER A 146 13.38 14.37 -4.92
N LEU A 147 13.26 14.92 -6.14
CA LEU A 147 11.96 15.30 -6.71
C LEU A 147 10.99 14.11 -6.80
N SER A 148 11.47 12.93 -7.18
CA SER A 148 10.64 11.71 -7.20
C SER A 148 10.18 11.28 -5.80
N ALA A 149 11.00 11.49 -4.76
CA ALA A 149 10.61 11.19 -3.38
C ALA A 149 9.50 12.15 -2.90
N LEU A 150 9.60 13.44 -3.23
CA LEU A 150 8.55 14.43 -2.97
C LEU A 150 7.25 14.01 -3.68
N VAL A 151 7.31 13.79 -4.99
CA VAL A 151 6.12 13.43 -5.79
C VAL A 151 5.47 12.14 -5.27
N TYR A 152 6.27 11.13 -4.93
CA TYR A 152 5.76 9.90 -4.35
C TYR A 152 5.08 10.12 -3.00
N GLN A 153 5.73 10.83 -2.07
CA GLN A 153 5.13 11.10 -0.77
C GLN A 153 3.82 11.86 -0.92
N HIS A 154 3.79 12.88 -1.78
CA HIS A 154 2.59 13.69 -2.03
C HIS A 154 1.49 12.92 -2.76
N SER A 155 1.80 11.79 -3.40
CA SER A 155 0.80 10.87 -3.95
C SER A 155 0.13 9.98 -2.89
N ILE A 156 0.82 9.72 -1.77
CA ILE A 156 0.29 8.94 -0.65
C ILE A 156 -0.47 9.86 0.31
N THR A 157 0.11 11.00 0.67
CA THR A 157 -0.40 11.99 1.63
C THR A 157 -0.33 13.39 1.06
N ALA A 158 -1.38 14.21 1.16
CA ALA A 158 -1.36 15.55 0.56
C ALA A 158 -0.29 16.48 1.19
N LEU A 159 -0.03 16.32 2.49
CA LEU A 159 0.82 17.18 3.30
C LEU A 159 0.38 18.65 3.16
N ALA A 160 1.27 19.56 2.74
CA ALA A 160 0.94 20.97 2.55
C ALA A 160 0.14 21.27 1.28
N LEU A 161 -0.04 20.29 0.38
CA LEU A 161 -0.85 20.47 -0.82
C LEU A 161 -2.35 20.40 -0.50
N PRO A 162 -3.22 21.10 -1.26
CA PRO A 162 -4.67 21.08 -1.08
C PRO A 162 -5.30 19.69 -1.27
N CYS A 163 -4.65 18.84 -2.06
CA CYS A 163 -5.03 17.46 -2.28
C CYS A 163 -3.80 16.62 -2.68
N ARG A 164 -3.97 15.29 -2.70
CA ARG A 164 -2.90 14.35 -3.10
C ARG A 164 -2.61 14.45 -4.60
N LEU A 165 -1.37 14.18 -4.97
CA LEU A 165 -0.96 14.05 -6.36
C LEU A 165 -1.43 12.71 -6.93
N MET A 166 -2.11 12.74 -8.07
CA MET A 166 -2.54 11.54 -8.79
C MET A 166 -1.47 11.18 -9.82
N LEU A 167 -0.73 10.11 -9.56
CA LEU A 167 0.31 9.65 -10.48
C LEU A 167 -0.33 9.20 -11.81
N PRO A 168 0.07 9.78 -12.95
CA PRO A 168 -0.48 9.41 -14.24
C PRO A 168 -0.01 8.01 -14.67
N GLU A 169 -0.94 7.20 -15.18
CA GLU A 169 -0.64 5.91 -15.82
C GLU A 169 -0.33 6.06 -17.32
N LYS A 170 -0.65 7.22 -17.93
CA LYS A 170 -0.43 7.61 -19.33
C LYS A 170 -0.10 9.11 -19.45
N ASP A 171 0.43 9.57 -20.58
CA ASP A 171 0.83 10.98 -20.76
C ASP A 171 -0.38 11.93 -20.68
N PRO A 172 -0.42 12.90 -19.74
CA PRO A 172 -1.50 13.88 -19.64
C PRO A 172 -1.58 14.82 -20.86
N ALA A 173 -0.53 14.90 -21.68
CA ALA A 173 -0.49 15.68 -22.92
C ALA A 173 -0.98 14.92 -24.17
N GLY A 174 -1.44 13.66 -24.02
CA GLY A 174 -1.91 12.83 -25.14
C GLY A 174 -3.03 13.48 -25.96
N VAL A 175 -2.75 13.63 -27.25
CA VAL A 175 -3.66 14.07 -28.33
C VAL A 175 -4.93 13.20 -28.34
N PRO A 176 -6.14 13.77 -28.56
CA PRO A 176 -7.35 12.96 -28.65
C PRO A 176 -7.35 12.19 -29.97
N ASP A 177 -7.09 10.89 -29.93
CA ASP A 177 -7.49 10.01 -31.03
C ASP A 177 -9.02 9.92 -31.02
N THR A 178 -9.62 10.71 -31.89
CA THR A 178 -11.04 10.70 -32.23
C THR A 178 -11.41 9.32 -32.76
N VAL A 179 -12.14 8.53 -31.97
CA VAL A 179 -13.47 7.92 -32.25
C VAL A 179 -13.71 6.76 -31.28
N ASP A 180 -14.39 7.02 -30.15
CA ASP A 180 -15.74 6.46 -29.94
C ASP A 180 -16.40 7.17 -28.75
N SER A 181 -17.48 7.87 -29.03
CA SER A 181 -18.31 8.57 -28.03
C SER A 181 -19.41 7.62 -27.61
N GLY A 182 -19.35 7.09 -26.38
CA GLY A 182 -20.38 6.15 -25.94
C GLY A 182 -20.35 5.63 -24.50
N ALA A 183 -19.77 6.33 -23.53
CA ALA A 183 -20.12 6.12 -22.11
C ALA A 183 -19.62 7.26 -21.24
N SER A 184 -20.53 8.18 -20.91
CA SER A 184 -20.43 9.05 -19.75
C SER A 184 -20.35 8.20 -18.48
N THR A 185 -19.25 8.28 -17.74
CA THR A 185 -19.28 8.03 -16.29
C THR A 185 -18.19 8.82 -15.59
N SER A 186 -18.61 10.00 -15.16
CA SER A 186 -18.07 10.73 -14.01
C SER A 186 -17.99 9.81 -12.78
N SER A 187 -16.81 9.70 -12.13
CA SER A 187 -16.60 9.43 -10.68
C SER A 187 -15.22 8.78 -10.39
N GLY A 188 -14.14 9.53 -10.55
CA GLY A 188 -12.76 8.99 -10.35
C GLY A 188 -12.16 9.14 -8.94
N SER A 189 -12.81 9.82 -7.98
CA SER A 189 -12.18 10.17 -6.69
C SER A 189 -12.83 9.52 -5.46
N SER A 190 -14.13 9.24 -5.50
CA SER A 190 -14.86 8.56 -4.41
C SER A 190 -14.66 7.04 -4.40
N SER A 191 -14.52 6.42 -5.58
CA SER A 191 -14.49 4.96 -5.74
C SER A 191 -13.24 4.31 -5.13
N THR A 192 -12.04 4.88 -5.29
CA THR A 192 -10.81 4.25 -4.77
C THR A 192 -10.77 4.27 -3.24
N THR A 193 -11.27 5.33 -2.58
CA THR A 193 -11.31 5.41 -1.11
C THR A 193 -12.35 4.45 -0.55
N GLN A 194 -13.51 4.34 -1.20
CA GLN A 194 -14.53 3.33 -0.84
C GLN A 194 -14.02 1.91 -1.07
N LEU A 195 -13.34 1.64 -2.20
CA LEU A 195 -12.71 0.33 -2.45
C LEU A 195 -11.63 0.00 -1.43
N LEU A 196 -10.85 0.98 -0.97
CA LEU A 196 -9.85 0.76 0.06
C LEU A 196 -10.48 0.43 1.42
N GLN A 197 -11.65 0.99 1.73
CA GLN A 197 -12.41 0.71 2.95
C GLN A 197 -13.18 -0.61 2.88
N GLN A 198 -13.89 -0.88 1.77
CA GLN A 198 -14.78 -2.02 1.59
C GLN A 198 -14.06 -3.27 1.05
N GLY A 199 -12.87 -3.06 0.48
CA GLY A 199 -12.15 -4.04 -0.32
C GLY A 199 -12.64 -4.10 -1.76
N ALA A 200 -11.78 -4.61 -2.64
CA ALA A 200 -12.10 -4.92 -4.03
C ALA A 200 -12.09 -6.44 -4.22
N ALA A 201 -12.86 -6.94 -5.17
CA ALA A 201 -12.82 -8.34 -5.54
C ALA A 201 -12.98 -8.55 -7.04
N CYS A 202 -12.37 -9.61 -7.54
CA CYS A 202 -12.29 -9.94 -8.96
C CYS A 202 -12.09 -11.45 -9.14
N ASN A 203 -12.36 -11.97 -10.33
CA ASN A 203 -11.96 -13.33 -10.66
C ASN A 203 -10.57 -13.33 -11.30
N VAL A 204 -9.75 -14.30 -10.89
CA VAL A 204 -8.41 -14.52 -11.42
C VAL A 204 -8.19 -16.02 -11.59
N MET A 205 -7.26 -16.37 -12.46
CA MET A 205 -6.85 -17.77 -12.62
C MET A 205 -5.76 -18.09 -11.59
N TYR A 206 -6.03 -18.95 -10.63
CA TYR A 206 -5.03 -19.49 -9.72
C TYR A 206 -4.24 -20.60 -10.42
N LEU A 207 -2.92 -20.47 -10.45
CA LEU A 207 -2.05 -21.36 -11.22
C LEU A 207 -1.22 -22.27 -10.33
N HIS A 208 -0.54 -21.71 -9.34
CA HIS A 208 0.42 -22.46 -8.55
C HIS A 208 0.72 -21.82 -7.20
N THR A 209 1.34 -22.60 -6.32
CA THR A 209 1.95 -22.11 -5.10
C THR A 209 3.27 -22.81 -4.91
N ALA A 210 4.31 -22.02 -4.67
CA ALA A 210 5.65 -22.51 -4.44
C ALA A 210 6.19 -21.98 -3.12
N ASP A 211 6.85 -22.86 -2.37
CA ASP A 211 7.65 -22.44 -1.24
C ASP A 211 8.89 -21.71 -1.77
N THR A 212 9.09 -20.48 -1.31
CA THR A 212 10.22 -19.63 -1.73
C THR A 212 11.23 -19.44 -0.61
N GLU A 213 11.11 -20.19 0.48
CA GLU A 213 12.03 -20.17 1.61
C GLU A 213 12.27 -18.73 2.10
N SER A 214 13.51 -18.25 2.14
CA SER A 214 13.85 -16.89 2.52
C SER A 214 13.73 -15.87 1.39
N LEU A 215 13.42 -16.28 0.15
CA LEU A 215 13.25 -15.34 -0.97
C LEU A 215 11.98 -14.50 -0.78
N THR A 216 12.12 -13.22 -1.07
CA THR A 216 11.05 -12.21 -0.98
C THR A 216 10.95 -11.39 -2.26
N GLY A 217 9.91 -10.58 -2.35
CA GLY A 217 9.82 -9.56 -3.40
C GLY A 217 9.74 -10.14 -4.82
N PRO A 218 10.25 -9.41 -5.83
CA PRO A 218 10.22 -9.84 -7.22
C PRO A 218 10.96 -11.16 -7.48
N GLN A 219 12.01 -11.47 -6.70
CA GLN A 219 12.80 -12.70 -6.89
C GLN A 219 12.03 -13.96 -6.46
N ALA A 220 11.21 -13.86 -5.41
CA ALA A 220 10.31 -14.94 -5.02
C ALA A 220 9.27 -15.24 -6.12
N VAL A 221 8.69 -14.18 -6.71
CA VAL A 221 7.75 -14.32 -7.84
C VAL A 221 8.44 -14.97 -9.04
N LYS A 222 9.60 -14.47 -9.45
CA LYS A 222 10.39 -15.04 -10.55
C LYS A 222 10.68 -16.54 -10.36
N ARG A 223 11.09 -16.92 -9.14
CA ARG A 223 11.36 -18.32 -8.78
C ARG A 223 10.09 -19.17 -8.87
N ALA A 224 9.00 -18.72 -8.26
CA ALA A 224 7.73 -19.44 -8.24
C ALA A 224 7.11 -19.60 -9.64
N VAL A 225 7.22 -18.60 -10.51
CA VAL A 225 6.81 -18.71 -11.93
C VAL A 225 7.65 -19.74 -12.67
N SER A 226 8.96 -19.79 -12.43
CA SER A 226 9.84 -20.80 -13.05
C SER A 226 9.43 -22.22 -12.64
N LEU A 227 9.10 -22.42 -11.35
CA LEU A 227 8.61 -23.70 -10.83
C LEU A 227 7.23 -24.05 -11.39
N MET A 228 6.32 -23.08 -11.50
CA MET A 228 5.02 -23.26 -12.12
C MET A 228 5.14 -23.75 -13.57
N LEU A 229 5.99 -23.09 -14.39
CA LEU A 229 6.17 -23.46 -15.79
C LEU A 229 6.78 -24.86 -15.99
N ALA A 230 7.58 -25.32 -15.02
CA ALA A 230 8.15 -26.66 -15.01
C ALA A 230 7.23 -27.73 -14.42
N SER A 231 6.08 -27.34 -13.85
CA SER A 231 5.16 -28.23 -13.15
C SER A 231 3.88 -28.46 -13.95
N LYS A 232 3.28 -29.64 -13.77
CA LYS A 232 1.89 -29.85 -14.20
C LYS A 232 0.97 -29.13 -13.22
N ILE A 233 0.27 -28.09 -13.68
CA ILE A 233 -0.65 -27.31 -12.87
C ILE A 233 -2.10 -27.62 -13.22
N THR A 234 -3.01 -27.32 -12.28
CA THR A 234 -4.46 -27.35 -12.48
C THR A 234 -4.99 -25.93 -12.33
N PRO A 235 -5.10 -25.17 -13.43
CA PRO A 235 -5.62 -23.81 -13.40
C PRO A 235 -7.04 -23.80 -12.83
N THR A 236 -7.30 -22.93 -11.86
CA THR A 236 -8.61 -22.85 -11.20
C THR A 236 -9.04 -21.39 -11.08
N VAL A 237 -10.24 -21.07 -11.55
CA VAL A 237 -10.80 -19.72 -11.39
C VAL A 237 -11.14 -19.52 -9.91
N VAL A 238 -10.58 -18.47 -9.31
CA VAL A 238 -10.82 -18.12 -7.91
C VAL A 238 -11.29 -16.69 -7.79
N HIS A 239 -12.16 -16.46 -6.82
CA HIS A 239 -12.57 -15.12 -6.41
C HIS A 239 -11.49 -14.54 -5.50
N PHE A 240 -10.79 -13.54 -6.00
CA PHE A 240 -9.69 -12.84 -5.36
C PHE A 240 -10.20 -11.54 -4.75
N LYS A 241 -10.28 -11.50 -3.42
CA LYS A 241 -10.71 -10.33 -2.66
C LYS A 241 -9.53 -9.73 -1.88
N VAL A 242 -9.37 -8.42 -1.97
CA VAL A 242 -8.37 -7.63 -1.25
C VAL A 242 -9.09 -6.63 -0.36
N SER A 243 -8.75 -6.59 0.92
CA SER A 243 -9.26 -5.58 1.85
C SER A 243 -8.18 -5.18 2.85
N ALA A 244 -8.47 -4.20 3.72
CA ALA A 244 -7.58 -3.81 4.80
C ALA A 244 -7.15 -4.97 5.73
N GLN A 245 -7.89 -6.10 5.74
CA GLN A 245 -7.55 -7.30 6.51
C GLN A 245 -6.56 -8.21 5.78
N GLY A 246 -6.40 -8.09 4.46
CA GLY A 246 -5.49 -8.88 3.66
C GLY A 246 -6.13 -9.43 2.37
N ILE A 247 -5.61 -10.54 1.89
CA ILE A 247 -6.07 -11.21 0.66
C ILE A 247 -6.91 -12.43 1.03
N THR A 248 -8.02 -12.62 0.33
CA THR A 248 -8.86 -13.81 0.44
C THR A 248 -9.03 -14.42 -0.93
N LEU A 249 -8.72 -15.72 -1.05
CA LEU A 249 -8.98 -16.52 -2.23
C LEU A 249 -10.14 -17.46 -1.91
N THR A 250 -11.17 -17.47 -2.75
CA THR A 250 -12.27 -18.45 -2.67
C THR A 250 -12.34 -19.21 -3.98
N ASP A 251 -12.23 -20.52 -3.92
CA ASP A 251 -12.47 -21.40 -5.06
C ASP A 251 -13.91 -21.91 -4.93
N ASN A 252 -14.78 -21.38 -5.79
CA ASN A 252 -16.22 -21.64 -5.74
C ASN A 252 -16.56 -23.07 -6.18
N GLU A 253 -15.71 -23.66 -7.03
CA GLU A 253 -15.88 -25.02 -7.54
C GLU A 253 -15.26 -26.07 -6.59
N ARG A 254 -14.52 -25.62 -5.57
CA ARG A 254 -13.88 -26.45 -4.53
C ARG A 254 -12.93 -27.49 -5.11
N LYS A 255 -12.25 -27.15 -6.20
CA LYS A 255 -11.29 -28.03 -6.88
C LYS A 255 -9.98 -28.16 -6.12
N LEU A 256 -9.45 -27.04 -5.60
CA LEU A 256 -8.15 -26.99 -4.91
C LEU A 256 -8.30 -26.70 -3.41
N PHE A 257 -9.22 -25.83 -3.05
CA PHE A 257 -9.52 -25.45 -1.67
C PHE A 257 -10.91 -24.81 -1.61
N PHE A 258 -11.47 -24.60 -0.41
CA PHE A 258 -12.72 -23.83 -0.29
C PHE A 258 -12.42 -22.33 -0.19
N ARG A 259 -11.60 -21.94 0.79
CA ARG A 259 -11.23 -20.54 1.03
C ARG A 259 -9.89 -20.46 1.75
N ARG A 260 -9.03 -19.52 1.35
CA ARG A 260 -7.76 -19.19 2.04
C ARG A 260 -7.71 -17.69 2.32
N HIS A 261 -7.30 -17.33 3.52
CA HIS A 261 -7.11 -15.93 3.91
C HIS A 261 -5.66 -15.71 4.32
N TYR A 262 -5.05 -14.68 3.73
CA TYR A 262 -3.69 -14.23 4.03
C TYR A 262 -3.80 -12.86 4.69
N PRO A 263 -3.59 -12.78 6.01
CA PRO A 263 -3.65 -11.51 6.72
C PRO A 263 -2.65 -10.50 6.16
N VAL A 264 -3.00 -9.21 6.17
CA VAL A 264 -2.18 -8.17 5.53
C VAL A 264 -0.74 -8.11 6.07
N ASN A 265 -0.53 -8.48 7.34
CA ASN A 265 0.78 -8.49 7.99
C ASN A 265 1.68 -9.68 7.58
N THR A 266 1.12 -10.71 6.94
CA THR A 266 1.92 -11.85 6.44
C THR A 266 2.38 -11.63 5.02
N ILE A 267 1.71 -10.75 4.27
CA ILE A 267 2.00 -10.51 2.87
C ILE A 267 3.10 -9.46 2.74
N SER A 268 4.22 -9.84 2.15
CA SER A 268 5.41 -9.00 2.02
C SER A 268 5.56 -8.37 0.63
N HIS A 269 4.90 -8.94 -0.38
CA HIS A 269 4.99 -8.45 -1.75
C HIS A 269 3.79 -8.90 -2.59
N CYS A 270 3.43 -8.10 -3.59
CA CYS A 270 2.53 -8.48 -4.68
C CYS A 270 3.00 -7.75 -5.96
N GLY A 271 3.24 -8.49 -7.03
CA GLY A 271 3.81 -7.94 -8.25
C GLY A 271 3.75 -8.89 -9.44
N LEU A 272 4.02 -8.34 -10.62
CA LEU A 272 4.13 -9.09 -11.86
C LEU A 272 5.39 -9.98 -11.87
N ASP A 273 5.42 -10.95 -12.77
CA ASP A 273 6.67 -11.65 -13.10
C ASP A 273 7.71 -10.67 -13.67
N PRO A 274 8.92 -10.58 -13.08
CA PRO A 274 9.96 -9.64 -13.54
C PRO A 274 10.46 -9.90 -14.95
N ASP A 275 10.36 -11.14 -15.43
CA ASP A 275 10.77 -11.54 -16.78
C ASP A 275 9.60 -11.40 -17.78
N ASP A 276 8.49 -10.78 -17.35
CA ASP A 276 7.27 -10.55 -18.14
C ASP A 276 6.70 -11.82 -18.81
N ARG A 277 6.96 -13.00 -18.23
CA ARG A 277 6.46 -14.25 -18.78
C ARG A 277 4.93 -14.31 -18.68
N ARG A 278 4.35 -15.03 -19.62
CA ARG A 278 2.90 -15.22 -19.73
C ARG A 278 2.56 -16.69 -19.54
N TRP A 279 1.37 -16.95 -19.03
CA TRP A 279 0.83 -18.28 -18.99
C TRP A 279 -0.17 -18.47 -20.14
N THR A 280 0.05 -19.49 -20.96
CA THR A 280 -0.85 -19.82 -22.07
C THR A 280 -2.00 -20.68 -21.55
N HIS A 281 -3.19 -20.11 -21.51
CA HIS A 281 -4.41 -20.85 -21.25
C HIS A 281 -4.74 -21.72 -22.46
N LYS A 282 -4.96 -23.01 -22.24
CA LYS A 282 -5.30 -23.99 -23.30
C LYS A 282 -6.63 -24.65 -22.98
N ASN A 283 -7.39 -25.00 -24.01
CA ASN A 283 -8.62 -25.78 -23.90
C ASN A 283 -8.29 -27.24 -23.61
N GLU A 284 -9.32 -28.04 -23.32
CA GLU A 284 -9.19 -29.49 -23.12
C GLU A 284 -8.52 -30.19 -24.31
N ASP A 285 -8.72 -29.67 -25.54
CA ASP A 285 -8.09 -30.15 -26.77
C ASP A 285 -6.65 -29.63 -26.99
N GLY A 286 -6.09 -28.87 -26.04
CA GLY A 286 -4.73 -28.34 -26.09
C GLY A 286 -4.55 -27.08 -26.96
N THR A 287 -5.62 -26.56 -27.57
CA THR A 287 -5.61 -25.31 -28.33
C THR A 287 -5.44 -24.10 -27.41
N PRO A 288 -4.52 -23.15 -27.71
CA PRO A 288 -4.31 -21.97 -26.89
C PRO A 288 -5.47 -20.98 -27.04
N LEU A 289 -6.13 -20.61 -25.93
CA LEU A 289 -7.19 -19.59 -25.89
C LEU A 289 -6.63 -18.19 -25.65
N GLY A 290 -5.52 -18.08 -24.95
CA GLY A 290 -5.00 -16.78 -24.55
C GLY A 290 -3.66 -16.87 -23.84
N SER A 291 -2.90 -15.78 -23.94
CA SER A 291 -1.64 -15.59 -23.24
C SER A 291 -1.87 -14.58 -22.12
N LEU A 292 -1.98 -15.06 -20.89
CA LEU A 292 -2.42 -14.28 -19.74
C LEU A 292 -1.22 -13.75 -18.95
N ARG A 293 -1.28 -12.48 -18.54
CA ARG A 293 -0.24 -11.91 -17.66
C ARG A 293 -0.28 -12.55 -16.29
N VAL A 294 0.90 -12.96 -15.84
CA VAL A 294 1.10 -13.65 -14.56
C VAL A 294 1.57 -12.65 -13.52
N PHE A 295 1.03 -12.79 -12.33
CA PHE A 295 1.46 -12.06 -11.14
C PHE A 295 1.49 -12.99 -9.94
N GLY A 296 2.14 -12.55 -8.87
CA GLY A 296 2.16 -13.31 -7.64
C GLY A 296 2.25 -12.43 -6.41
N PHE A 297 1.76 -12.98 -5.30
CA PHE A 297 1.98 -12.39 -3.99
C PHE A 297 2.77 -13.35 -3.09
N VAL A 298 3.59 -12.77 -2.23
CA VAL A 298 4.47 -13.48 -1.30
C VAL A 298 3.92 -13.29 0.09
N ALA A 299 3.62 -14.39 0.78
CA ALA A 299 3.12 -14.38 2.14
C ALA A 299 3.92 -15.32 3.04
N LYS A 300 3.99 -15.02 4.33
CA LYS A 300 4.58 -15.93 5.32
C LYS A 300 3.76 -17.21 5.42
N LYS A 301 4.44 -18.35 5.43
CA LYS A 301 3.83 -19.67 5.60
C LYS A 301 3.45 -19.86 7.07
N GLY A 302 2.17 -20.01 7.37
CA GLY A 302 1.56 -19.75 8.69
C GLY A 302 2.32 -20.20 9.95
N ALA A 303 2.91 -21.41 9.96
CA ALA A 303 3.62 -21.94 11.13
C ALA A 303 5.11 -21.51 11.22
N SER A 304 5.71 -21.06 10.12
CA SER A 304 7.13 -20.74 10.03
C SER A 304 7.34 -19.24 10.00
N ARG A 305 8.20 -18.71 10.89
CA ARG A 305 8.54 -17.28 10.91
C ARG A 305 9.51 -16.89 9.78
N THR A 306 10.18 -17.85 9.17
CA THR A 306 11.29 -17.65 8.23
C THR A 306 10.96 -18.09 6.80
N GLU A 307 9.94 -18.93 6.61
CA GLU A 307 9.54 -19.40 5.28
C GLU A 307 8.47 -18.51 4.65
N ASN A 308 8.75 -18.14 3.40
CA ASN A 308 7.84 -17.48 2.50
C ASN A 308 7.24 -18.48 1.53
N GLN A 309 6.01 -18.22 1.14
CA GLN A 309 5.30 -18.93 0.12
C GLN A 309 4.80 -17.91 -0.91
N CYS A 310 4.98 -18.22 -2.20
CA CYS A 310 4.54 -17.38 -3.28
C CYS A 310 3.39 -18.04 -4.03
N HIS A 311 2.31 -17.30 -4.18
CA HIS A 311 1.10 -17.74 -4.88
C HIS A 311 1.07 -17.07 -6.25
N ILE A 312 0.98 -17.89 -7.30
CA ILE A 312 1.01 -17.45 -8.68
C ILE A 312 -0.41 -17.50 -9.27
N LEU A 313 -0.81 -16.37 -9.86
CA LEU A 313 -2.11 -16.16 -10.47
C LEU A 313 -1.94 -15.49 -11.83
N ALA A 314 -2.96 -15.56 -12.68
CA ALA A 314 -3.02 -14.83 -13.93
C ALA A 314 -4.30 -14.01 -14.04
N GLU A 315 -4.21 -12.91 -14.77
CA GLU A 315 -5.37 -12.08 -15.11
C GLU A 315 -6.40 -12.91 -15.90
N LEU A 316 -7.68 -12.63 -15.64
CA LEU A 316 -8.80 -13.33 -16.28
C LEU A 316 -9.77 -12.32 -16.90
N GLU A 317 -10.05 -11.24 -16.18
CA GLU A 317 -10.95 -10.17 -16.62
C GLU A 317 -10.14 -9.02 -17.23
N PRO A 318 -10.39 -8.61 -18.50
CA PRO A 318 -9.66 -7.52 -19.16
C PRO A 318 -9.76 -6.18 -18.43
N GLU A 319 -10.93 -5.92 -17.81
CA GLU A 319 -11.20 -4.73 -17.01
C GLU A 319 -10.44 -4.71 -15.67
N GLN A 320 -9.88 -5.86 -15.26
CA GLN A 320 -9.14 -6.04 -14.02
C GLN A 320 -7.74 -6.62 -14.30
N PRO A 321 -6.88 -5.86 -15.01
CA PRO A 321 -5.57 -6.36 -15.42
C PRO A 321 -4.68 -6.63 -14.21
N ALA A 322 -3.73 -7.56 -14.36
CA ALA A 322 -2.81 -7.95 -13.28
C ALA A 322 -2.08 -6.76 -12.64
N THR A 323 -1.77 -5.73 -13.44
CA THR A 323 -1.16 -4.48 -12.99
C THR A 323 -2.05 -3.73 -11.99
N ALA A 324 -3.34 -3.57 -12.29
CA ALA A 324 -4.28 -2.87 -11.42
C ALA A 324 -4.47 -3.62 -10.10
N ILE A 325 -4.56 -4.96 -10.16
CA ILE A 325 -4.65 -5.82 -8.98
C ILE A 325 -3.42 -5.64 -8.08
N CYS A 326 -2.20 -5.76 -8.63
CA CYS A 326 -0.97 -5.60 -7.88
C CYS A 326 -0.85 -4.20 -7.24
N ASN A 327 -1.22 -3.16 -7.99
CA ASN A 327 -1.22 -1.78 -7.51
C ASN A 327 -2.21 -1.58 -6.35
N PHE A 328 -3.41 -2.16 -6.45
CA PHE A 328 -4.42 -2.08 -5.41
C PHE A 328 -3.95 -2.80 -4.13
N VAL A 329 -3.41 -4.01 -4.27
CA VAL A 329 -2.85 -4.79 -3.16
C VAL A 329 -1.73 -4.01 -2.46
N THR A 330 -0.82 -3.41 -3.22
CA THR A 330 0.27 -2.58 -2.69
C THR A 330 -0.26 -1.37 -1.92
N LYS A 331 -1.29 -0.67 -2.45
CA LYS A 331 -1.95 0.46 -1.76
C LYS A 331 -2.58 0.03 -0.42
N VAL A 332 -3.21 -1.15 -0.38
CA VAL A 332 -3.81 -1.70 0.85
C VAL A 332 -2.74 -2.04 1.90
N MET A 333 -1.61 -2.62 1.48
CA MET A 333 -0.47 -2.88 2.38
C MET A 333 0.12 -1.59 2.92
N MET A 334 0.31 -0.58 2.09
CA MET A 334 0.87 0.70 2.53
C MET A 334 -0.03 1.43 3.53
N THR A 335 -1.36 1.35 3.39
CA THR A 335 -2.28 2.01 4.31
C THR A 335 -2.50 1.27 5.63
N SER A 336 -2.28 -0.05 5.66
CA SER A 336 -2.37 -0.85 6.90
C SER A 336 -1.13 -0.71 7.79
N VAL A 337 0.05 -0.46 7.22
CA VAL A 337 1.28 -0.18 8.00
C VAL A 337 1.19 1.17 8.73
N SER A 338 0.41 2.12 8.23
CA SER A 338 0.27 3.48 8.80
C SER A 338 -0.75 3.60 9.94
N ARG A 339 -1.38 2.50 10.39
CA ARG A 339 -2.26 2.50 11.56
C ARG A 339 -1.50 1.95 12.77
N PRO A 340 -0.83 2.78 13.59
CA PRO A 340 -0.47 2.34 14.92
C PRO A 340 -1.78 1.98 15.65
N ASN A 341 -1.81 0.81 16.28
CA ASN A 341 -2.92 0.38 17.11
C ASN A 341 -3.21 1.48 18.14
N LEU A 342 -4.29 2.23 17.94
CA LEU A 342 -4.87 3.05 18.99
C LEU A 342 -5.66 2.06 19.87
N VAL A 343 -5.02 1.61 20.95
CA VAL A 343 -5.71 1.01 22.10
C VAL A 343 -6.03 2.12 23.08
#